data_AF-A0A3C0VY34-F1
#
_entry.id   AF-A0A3C0VY34-F1
#
_cell.length_a   1.000
_cell.length_b   1.000
_cell.length_c   1.000
_cell.angle_alpha   90.00
_cell.angle_beta   90.00
_cell.angle_gamma   90.00
#
_symmetry.space_group_name_H-M   'P 1'
#
loop_
_entity.id
_entity.type
_entity.pdbx_description
1 polymer ?
#
loop_
_entity_poly.entity_id
_entity_poly.type
_entity_poly.pdbx_seq_one_letter_code
_entity_poly.pdbx_strand_id
1 'polypeptide(L)'
;MSRSLFFGLILLITVMALALRLPGLAKRPMHGDEAVNAVKIGELIEGKGYRYDPHEYHGPTLNYFSLIPAWLGGADSFVELSKAILRIVPVALGLALVL
;
A
#
# COMPACT_ATOMS: atom_id res chain seq x y z
N MET A 1 9.19 -11.77 31.69
CA MET A 1 9.38 -12.33 30.34
C MET A 1 10.88 -12.33 30.03
N SER A 2 11.48 -13.41 29.52
CA SER A 2 12.86 -13.32 29.02
C SER A 2 12.89 -12.45 27.75
N ARG A 3 14.00 -11.75 27.50
CA ARG A 3 14.16 -10.93 26.27
C ARG A 3 13.91 -11.76 25.01
N SER A 4 14.41 -13.00 25.00
CA SER A 4 14.21 -13.94 23.89
C SER A 4 12.74 -14.29 23.68
N LEU A 5 11.97 -14.51 24.76
CA LEU A 5 10.54 -14.79 24.66
C LEU A 5 9.76 -13.58 24.14
N PHE A 6 10.12 -12.36 24.57
CA PHE A 6 9.51 -11.13 24.08
C PHE A 6 9.70 -10.94 22.57
N PHE A 7 10.94 -11.02 22.09
CA PHE A 7 11.23 -10.90 20.65
C PHE A 7 10.64 -12.07 19.85
N GLY A 8 10.61 -13.27 20.42
CA GLY A 8 9.97 -14.44 19.81
C GLY A 8 8.47 -14.22 19.57
N LEU A 9 7.76 -13.58 20.51
CA LEU A 9 6.35 -13.25 20.36
C LEU A 9 6.13 -12.18 19.28
N ILE A 10 6.93 -11.11 19.26
CA ILE A 10 6.83 -10.07 18.23
C ILE A 10 7.05 -10.69 16.83
N LEU A 11 8.08 -11.53 16.68
CA LEU A 11 8.35 -12.21 15.42
C LEU A 11 7.18 -13.09 15.00
N LEU A 12 6.61 -13.88 15.92
CA LEU A 12 5.45 -14.73 15.64
C LEU A 12 4.25 -13.92 15.16
N ILE A 13 3.94 -12.81 15.83
CA ILE A 13 2.81 -11.94 15.45
C ILE A 13 3.07 -11.28 14.10
N THR A 14 4.31 -10.85 13.84
CA THR A 14 4.74 -10.26 12.56
C THR A 14 4.58 -11.25 11.40
N VAL A 15 5.04 -12.48 11.57
CA VAL A 15 4.89 -13.56 10.57
C VAL A 15 3.42 -13.87 10.33
N MET A 16 2.61 -13.97 11.38
CA MET A 16 1.17 -14.18 11.25
C MET A 16 0.48 -13.02 10.53
N ALA A 17 0.87 -11.78 10.84
CA ALA A 17 0.34 -10.59 10.18
C ALA A 17 0.61 -10.59 8.67
N LEU A 18 1.81 -11.01 8.25
CA LEU A 18 2.19 -11.17 6.85
C LEU A 18 1.42 -12.32 6.17
N ALA A 19 1.33 -13.48 6.84
CA ALA A 19 0.61 -14.64 6.33
C ALA A 19 -0.86 -14.34 6.02
N LEU A 20 -1.48 -13.44 6.78
CA LEU A 20 -2.88 -13.03 6.56
C LEU A 20 -3.05 -11.95 5.49
N ARG A 21 -2.02 -11.12 5.23
CA ARG A 21 -2.13 -9.92 4.39
C ARG A 21 -1.53 -10.06 3.00
N LEU A 22 -0.52 -10.89 2.83
CA LEU A 22 0.26 -10.97 1.58
C LEU A 22 -0.30 -11.95 0.53
N PRO A 23 -0.83 -13.14 0.88
CA PRO A 23 -1.23 -14.12 -0.12
C PRO A 23 -2.35 -13.63 -1.05
N GLY A 24 -2.12 -13.75 -2.36
CA GLY A 24 -3.13 -13.43 -3.37
C GLY A 24 -3.50 -11.95 -3.43
N LEU A 25 -2.56 -11.05 -3.10
CA LEU A 25 -2.79 -9.61 -3.02
C LEU A 25 -3.50 -9.02 -4.24
N ALA A 26 -3.18 -9.50 -5.46
CA ALA A 26 -3.81 -9.05 -6.70
C ALA A 26 -5.08 -9.82 -7.09
N LYS A 27 -5.44 -10.90 -6.40
CA LYS A 27 -6.49 -11.83 -6.86
C LYS A 27 -7.89 -11.24 -6.75
N ARG A 28 -8.15 -10.43 -5.72
CA ARG A 28 -9.48 -9.84 -5.48
C ARG A 28 -9.76 -8.65 -6.42
N PRO A 29 -11.02 -8.43 -6.84
CA PRO A 29 -11.45 -7.18 -7.49
C PRO A 29 -11.08 -5.97 -6.65
N MET A 30 -10.98 -4.79 -7.27
CA MET A 30 -10.76 -3.55 -6.53
C MET A 30 -12.02 -3.12 -5.80
N HIS A 31 -11.86 -2.63 -4.58
CA HIS A 31 -12.89 -1.81 -3.93
C HIS A 31 -13.00 -0.45 -4.63
N GLY A 32 -14.13 0.25 -4.50
CA GLY A 32 -14.34 1.57 -5.11
C GLY A 32 -13.23 2.56 -4.73
N ASP A 33 -12.91 2.67 -3.45
CA ASP A 33 -11.85 3.56 -2.96
C ASP A 33 -10.44 3.14 -3.40
N GLU A 34 -10.19 1.85 -3.63
CA GLU A 34 -8.92 1.40 -4.21
C GLU A 34 -8.79 1.90 -5.65
N ALA A 35 -9.89 1.88 -6.42
CA ALA A 35 -9.92 2.39 -7.78
C ALA A 35 -9.77 3.91 -7.83
N VAL A 36 -10.41 4.66 -6.90
CA VAL A 36 -10.21 6.11 -6.78
C VAL A 36 -8.75 6.44 -6.51
N ASN A 37 -8.12 5.78 -5.53
CA ASN A 37 -6.70 5.99 -5.25
C ASN A 37 -5.81 5.57 -6.43
N ALA A 38 -6.15 4.50 -7.16
CA ALA A 38 -5.43 4.10 -8.37
C ALA A 38 -5.40 5.23 -9.41
N VAL A 39 -6.51 5.92 -9.62
CA VAL A 39 -6.56 7.08 -10.52
C VAL A 39 -5.67 8.20 -9.99
N LYS A 40 -5.73 8.50 -8.69
CA LYS A 40 -4.89 9.55 -8.08
C LYS A 40 -3.40 9.30 -8.19
N ILE A 41 -2.93 8.07 -7.95
CA ILE A 41 -1.52 7.75 -8.20
C ILE A 41 -1.19 7.76 -9.70
N GLY A 42 -2.11 7.35 -10.58
CA GLY A 42 -1.94 7.50 -12.03
C GLY A 42 -1.68 8.94 -12.43
N GLU A 43 -2.46 9.89 -11.91
CA GLU A 43 -2.26 11.32 -12.11
C GLU A 43 -0.87 11.78 -11.62
N LEU A 44 -0.38 11.26 -10.49
CA LEU A 44 0.96 11.58 -9.97
C LEU A 44 2.07 11.05 -10.88
N ILE A 45 1.98 9.78 -11.29
CA ILE A 45 2.97 9.13 -12.16
C ILE A 45 3.04 9.83 -13.51
N GLU A 46 1.89 10.22 -14.06
CA GLU A 46 1.78 10.97 -15.33
C GLU A 46 2.18 12.45 -15.22
N GLY A 47 2.68 12.90 -14.06
CA GLY A 47 3.21 14.25 -13.87
C GLY A 47 2.15 15.34 -13.67
N LYS A 48 0.88 15.00 -13.46
CA LYS A 48 -0.18 16.00 -13.15
C LYS A 48 -0.05 16.56 -11.73
N GLY A 49 0.65 15.84 -10.84
CA GLY A 49 0.82 16.22 -9.44
C GLY A 49 -0.46 16.03 -8.60
N TYR A 50 -0.34 16.21 -7.28
CA TYR A 50 -1.50 16.16 -6.40
C TYR A 50 -2.19 17.51 -6.38
N ARG A 51 -3.51 17.52 -6.58
CA ARG A 51 -4.35 18.71 -6.43
C ARG A 51 -5.45 18.42 -5.43
N TYR A 52 -5.53 19.23 -4.37
CA TYR A 52 -6.61 19.14 -3.39
C TYR A 52 -7.95 19.45 -4.07
N ASP A 53 -8.94 18.59 -3.85
CA ASP A 53 -10.33 18.81 -4.22
C ASP A 53 -11.19 18.70 -2.95
N PRO A 54 -11.92 19.75 -2.55
CA PRO A 54 -12.77 19.70 -1.35
C PRO A 54 -13.94 18.71 -1.45
N HIS A 55 -14.29 18.25 -2.66
CA HIS A 55 -15.29 17.19 -2.87
C HIS A 55 -14.66 15.79 -2.83
N GLU A 56 -13.33 15.70 -2.84
CA GLU A 56 -12.56 14.47 -2.73
C GLU A 56 -11.86 14.40 -1.36
N TYR A 57 -12.43 13.63 -0.44
CA TYR A 57 -12.04 13.64 0.97
C TYR A 57 -10.67 12.98 1.31
N HIS A 58 -9.78 12.77 0.33
CA HIS A 58 -8.55 12.00 0.49
C HIS A 58 -7.31 12.89 0.49
N GLY A 59 -6.53 12.81 1.57
CA GLY A 59 -5.22 13.45 1.65
C GLY A 59 -4.17 12.80 0.73
N PRO A 60 -3.05 13.49 0.45
CA PRO A 60 -2.06 13.04 -0.52
C PRO A 60 -1.21 11.86 -0.04
N THR A 61 -1.16 11.60 1.26
CA THR A 61 -0.19 10.71 1.91
C THR A 61 -0.12 9.32 1.29
N LEU A 62 -1.28 8.66 1.09
CA LEU A 62 -1.32 7.32 0.52
C LEU A 62 -0.82 7.30 -0.93
N ASN A 63 -1.19 8.32 -1.72
CA ASN A 63 -0.81 8.43 -3.13
C ASN A 63 0.72 8.59 -3.28
N TYR A 64 1.34 9.44 -2.46
CA TYR A 64 2.79 9.62 -2.49
C TYR A 64 3.56 8.41 -1.96
N PHE A 65 3.09 7.75 -0.89
CA PHE A 65 3.73 6.49 -0.45
C PHE A 65 3.63 5.39 -1.50
N SER A 66 2.56 5.39 -2.30
CA SER A 66 2.36 4.42 -3.37
C SER A 66 3.27 4.65 -4.59
N LEU A 67 3.92 5.82 -4.71
CA LEU A 67 4.93 6.05 -5.75
C LEU A 67 6.17 5.16 -5.56
N ILE A 68 6.56 4.89 -4.31
CA ILE A 68 7.75 4.07 -4.01
C ILE A 68 7.62 2.65 -4.63
N PRO A 69 6.56 1.87 -4.34
CA PRO A 69 6.40 0.57 -4.97
C PRO A 69 6.06 0.66 -6.47
N ALA A 70 5.46 1.76 -6.95
CA ALA A 70 5.27 1.96 -8.39
C ALA A 70 6.62 2.06 -9.12
N TRP A 71 7.54 2.89 -8.62
CA TRP A 71 8.89 3.03 -9.17
C TRP A 71 9.71 1.74 -9.06
N LEU A 72 9.67 1.07 -7.89
CA LEU A 72 10.35 -0.21 -7.72
C LEU A 72 9.76 -1.33 -8.60
N GLY A 73 8.47 -1.21 -8.94
CA GLY A 73 7.76 -2.12 -9.84
C GLY A 73 7.88 -1.76 -11.32
N GLY A 74 8.54 -0.65 -11.67
CA GLY A 74 8.66 -0.17 -13.04
C GLY A 74 7.34 0.29 -13.68
N ALA A 75 6.40 0.80 -12.87
CA ALA A 75 5.16 1.38 -13.37
C ALA A 75 5.33 2.89 -13.58
N ASP A 76 5.41 3.30 -14.84
CA ASP A 76 5.61 4.68 -15.31
C ASP A 76 4.33 5.28 -15.92
N SER A 77 3.22 4.55 -15.92
CA SER A 77 1.91 5.03 -16.34
C SER A 77 0.76 4.39 -15.56
N PHE A 78 -0.44 4.99 -15.64
CA PHE A 78 -1.64 4.44 -14.98
C PHE A 78 -1.97 3.01 -15.40
N VAL A 79 -1.72 2.64 -16.68
CA VAL A 79 -2.05 1.31 -17.22
C VAL A 79 -1.11 0.22 -16.67
N GLU A 80 0.09 0.59 -16.26
CA GLU A 80 1.09 -0.33 -15.70
C GLU A 80 0.89 -0.59 -14.20
N LEU A 81 0.04 0.20 -13.53
CA LEU A 81 -0.27 0.01 -12.12
C LEU A 81 -1.01 -1.31 -11.88
N SER A 82 -0.34 -2.20 -11.15
CA SER A 82 -0.94 -3.45 -10.71
C SER A 82 -1.65 -3.30 -9.35
N LYS A 83 -2.67 -4.14 -9.13
CA LYS A 83 -3.33 -4.28 -7.81
C LYS A 83 -2.33 -4.60 -6.69
N ALA A 84 -1.24 -5.32 -6.99
CA ALA A 84 -0.23 -5.65 -6.00
C ALA A 84 0.55 -4.40 -5.55
N ILE A 85 0.94 -3.54 -6.50
CA ILE A 85 1.62 -2.26 -6.23
C ILE A 85 0.75 -1.38 -5.32
N LEU A 86 -0.54 -1.25 -5.62
CA LEU A 86 -1.45 -0.41 -4.83
C LEU A 86 -1.67 -0.95 -3.41
N ARG A 87 -1.66 -2.27 -3.24
CA ARG A 87 -2.00 -2.93 -1.98
C ARG A 87 -0.79 -3.18 -1.08
N ILE A 88 0.44 -3.09 -1.58
CA ILE A 88 1.63 -3.34 -0.75
C ILE A 88 1.85 -2.24 0.30
N VAL A 89 1.40 -1.00 0.03
CA VAL A 89 1.52 0.10 1.00
C VAL A 89 0.70 -0.15 2.26
N PRO A 90 -0.62 -0.50 2.19
CA PRO A 90 -1.37 -0.95 3.36
C PRO A 90 -0.75 -2.14 4.09
N VAL A 91 -0.12 -3.08 3.38
CA VAL A 91 0.58 -4.23 4.01
C VAL A 91 1.78 -3.74 4.82
N ALA A 92 2.62 -2.87 4.24
CA ALA A 92 3.82 -2.34 4.89
C ALA A 92 3.48 -1.48 6.11
N LEU A 93 2.52 -0.56 5.98
CA LEU A 93 2.09 0.28 7.11
C LEU A 93 1.37 -0.54 8.20
N GLY A 94 0.59 -1.55 7.80
CA GLY A 94 -0.02 -2.49 8.73
C GLY A 94 1.01 -3.35 9.48
N LEU A 95 2.13 -3.69 8.84
CA LEU A 95 3.25 -4.38 9.48
C LEU A 95 3.99 -3.46 10.44
N ALA A 96 4.22 -2.20 10.04
CA ALA A 96 4.87 -1.20 10.90
C ALA A 96 4.07 -0.91 12.18
N LEU A 97 2.75 -1.07 12.17
CA LEU A 97 1.91 -0.96 13.37
C LEU A 97 2.08 -2.14 14.34
N VAL A 98 2.48 -3.30 13.84
CA VAL A 98 2.68 -4.52 14.66
C VAL A 98 4.04 -4.50 15.37
N LEU A 99 5.03 -3.85 14.78
CA LEU A 99 6.41 -3.74 15.26
C LEU A 99 6.55 -2.61 16.28
#